data_AF-A0A8I1SU83-F1
#
_entry.id   AF-A0A8I1SU83-F1
#
_cell.length_a   1.000
_cell.length_b   1.000
_cell.length_c   1.000
_cell.angle_alpha   90.00
_cell.angle_beta   90.00
_cell.angle_gamma   90.00
#
_symmetry.space_group_name_H-M   'P 1'
#
loop_
_entity.id
_entity.type
_entity.pdbx_description
1 polymer ?
#
loop_
_entity_poly.entity_id
_entity_poly.type
_entity_poly.pdbx_seq_one_letter_code
_entity_poly.pdbx_strand_id
1 'polypeptide(L)'
;MSRVYLQEIPNAPQSVGGGVMMRADVRVPSLGNVAGSLLQAKIPQGAFDGPAQGMAAVARGLAEAGKIPMKAYAAIEHWQQTEREVRDFKGLTDIELNYRNANASLDEQLRTQPESQWPAAMSAFAKSTRDYAAKQPLSDTARARADQYERSQLIGAQQRMVNRSRSDLIQGARDSAITLSQQLNDAGRYEDAVTLMTQARDSGLITVDEEERFHQQAIVRLNHRNMQQLIGSDPWLAQHVLEDDEKLSQRTDGREQMSYRALTGDDRANYLTAARRQIVERQRTTTAELDTAITSGQLRDPADLSARAAQAHLPKEEVASLRRSLRDIPIDTEPTHARYMAYQSLLTTALETYDPQADTGDAGYAALRRSIRESIPLAEREGWFQRLDARRQKGRSTISYLLGDAYRTIDRYEATGMLGAANTVQSAAGAMMLKRRVAGLVERDTHATLPQITALVKTLLDAPDARQRGAGMFQQRLKGA
;
A
#
# COMPACT_ATOMS: atom_id res chain seq x y z
N MET A 1 30.80 42.72 -39.78
CA MET A 1 31.44 42.99 -41.08
C MET A 1 30.35 43.22 -42.12
N SER A 2 30.39 44.37 -42.79
CA SER A 2 29.36 44.88 -43.70
C SER A 2 29.19 44.00 -44.94
N ARG A 3 27.93 43.76 -45.34
CA ARG A 3 27.57 43.12 -46.61
C ARG A 3 27.63 44.18 -47.71
N VAL A 4 28.58 44.07 -48.62
CA VAL A 4 28.62 44.88 -49.85
C VAL A 4 27.74 44.19 -50.89
N TYR A 5 26.77 44.91 -51.43
CA TYR A 5 25.90 44.42 -52.51
C TYR A 5 26.68 44.39 -53.84
N LEU A 6 26.45 43.37 -54.67
CA LEU A 6 27.07 43.14 -55.98
C LEU A 6 26.96 44.29 -57.02
N GLN A 7 26.31 45.39 -56.65
CA GLN A 7 26.10 46.57 -57.49
C GLN A 7 27.18 47.65 -57.34
N GLU A 8 28.09 47.53 -56.36
CA GLU A 8 29.10 48.56 -56.06
C GLU A 8 30.51 48.25 -56.61
N ILE A 9 30.68 47.19 -57.41
CA ILE A 9 31.95 46.90 -58.10
C ILE A 9 31.96 47.63 -59.46
N PRO A 10 32.92 48.53 -59.74
CA PRO A 10 33.10 49.09 -61.07
C PRO A 10 33.43 47.96 -62.06
N ASN A 11 32.61 47.77 -63.09
CA ASN A 11 32.68 46.74 -64.15
C ASN A 11 32.17 45.32 -63.83
N ALA A 12 31.17 45.15 -62.97
CA ALA A 12 30.40 43.90 -62.96
C ALA A 12 29.49 43.80 -64.21
N PRO A 13 29.50 42.71 -64.99
CA PRO A 13 28.58 42.53 -66.11
C PRO A 13 27.15 42.35 -65.59
N GLN A 14 26.30 43.35 -65.83
CA GLN A 14 24.88 43.26 -65.50
C GLN A 14 24.18 42.31 -66.48
N SER A 15 23.51 41.29 -65.97
CA SER A 15 22.64 40.45 -66.78
C SER A 15 21.41 41.24 -67.22
N VAL A 16 21.28 41.48 -68.51
CA VAL A 16 20.00 41.89 -69.12
C VAL A 16 19.75 40.98 -70.31
N GLY A 17 18.80 40.07 -70.15
CA GLY A 17 18.17 39.40 -71.27
C GLY A 17 17.22 40.37 -71.98
N GLY A 18 17.15 40.26 -73.30
CA GLY A 18 16.21 41.01 -74.15
C GLY A 18 16.92 41.71 -75.29
N GLY A 19 16.74 41.19 -76.51
CA GLY A 19 17.42 41.68 -77.70
C GLY A 19 16.95 43.06 -78.16
N VAL A 20 17.91 43.86 -78.64
CA VAL A 20 17.71 44.93 -79.62
C VAL A 20 18.98 44.99 -80.49
N MET A 21 18.81 45.02 -81.81
CA MET A 21 19.87 45.20 -82.80
C MET A 21 20.50 46.61 -82.73
N MET A 22 21.82 46.73 -82.82
CA MET A 22 22.52 47.57 -83.82
C MET A 22 24.06 47.49 -83.69
N ARG A 23 24.71 47.65 -84.85
CA ARG A 23 26.11 47.41 -85.21
C ARG A 23 27.16 48.28 -84.50
N ALA A 24 28.32 47.68 -84.22
CA ALA A 24 29.62 48.32 -84.41
C ALA A 24 30.68 47.25 -84.76
N ASP A 25 31.29 47.38 -85.93
CA ASP A 25 32.36 46.53 -86.45
C ASP A 25 33.61 46.54 -85.56
N VAL A 26 33.97 45.41 -84.97
CA VAL A 26 35.35 45.11 -84.56
C VAL A 26 35.68 43.70 -85.02
N ARG A 27 36.51 43.59 -86.07
CA ARG A 27 37.03 42.32 -86.59
C ARG A 27 37.83 41.61 -85.51
N VAL A 28 37.32 40.48 -85.01
CA VAL A 28 38.11 39.48 -84.29
C VAL A 28 39.07 38.84 -85.30
N PRO A 29 40.40 38.81 -85.07
CA PRO A 29 41.29 38.03 -85.93
C PRO A 29 40.93 36.55 -85.79
N SER A 30 40.58 35.90 -86.90
CA SER A 30 40.35 34.47 -86.96
C SER A 30 41.60 33.72 -86.48
N LEU A 31 41.47 33.04 -85.33
CA LEU A 31 42.49 32.15 -84.73
C LEU A 31 42.77 30.88 -85.57
N GLY A 32 42.06 30.68 -86.68
CA GLY A 32 42.23 29.52 -87.57
C GLY A 32 43.62 29.42 -88.22
N ASN A 33 44.31 30.55 -88.46
CA ASN A 33 45.60 30.56 -89.15
C ASN A 33 46.82 30.56 -88.22
N VAL A 34 46.65 30.69 -86.90
CA VAL A 34 47.77 30.65 -85.92
C VAL A 34 47.94 29.25 -85.32
N ALA A 35 46.87 28.44 -85.29
CA ALA A 35 46.93 27.04 -84.85
C ALA A 35 47.75 26.15 -85.80
N GLY A 36 47.83 26.49 -87.09
CA GLY A 36 48.58 25.71 -88.09
C GLY A 36 50.12 25.80 -87.95
N SER A 37 50.64 26.86 -87.35
CA SER A 37 52.10 27.13 -87.32
C SER A 37 52.80 26.67 -86.04
N LEU A 38 52.06 26.25 -85.00
CA LEU A 38 52.63 25.82 -83.72
C LEU A 38 52.71 24.29 -83.54
N LEU A 39 52.10 23.51 -84.44
CA LEU A 39 52.28 22.06 -84.50
C LEU A 39 53.70 21.62 -84.95
N GLN A 40 54.58 22.57 -85.27
CA GLN A 40 56.00 22.32 -85.57
C GLN A 40 56.94 22.43 -84.36
N ALA A 41 56.49 22.98 -83.23
CA ALA A 41 57.27 22.93 -82.00
C ALA A 41 57.02 21.59 -81.31
N LYS A 42 58.02 20.71 -81.31
CA LYS A 42 58.02 19.39 -80.65
C LYS A 42 57.80 19.51 -79.13
N ILE A 43 56.58 19.75 -78.69
CA ILE A 43 56.18 19.61 -77.30
C ILE A 43 55.60 18.19 -77.15
N PRO A 44 56.20 17.30 -76.33
CA PRO A 44 55.71 15.94 -76.16
C PRO A 44 54.25 15.95 -75.68
N GLN A 45 53.37 15.22 -76.37
CA GLN A 45 51.92 15.16 -76.12
C GLN A 45 51.53 14.42 -74.81
N GLY A 46 52.42 14.33 -73.83
CA GLY A 46 52.17 13.72 -72.51
C GLY A 46 52.82 14.46 -71.34
N ALA A 47 53.26 15.71 -71.54
CA ALA A 47 54.06 16.44 -70.54
C ALA A 47 53.25 17.32 -69.55
N PHE A 48 51.91 17.32 -69.62
CA PHE A 48 51.08 18.20 -68.80
C PHE A 48 49.92 17.45 -68.15
N ASP A 49 49.78 17.57 -66.83
CA ASP A 49 48.75 16.91 -66.01
C ASP A 49 47.35 17.55 -66.16
N GLY A 50 47.09 18.17 -67.32
CA GLY A 50 45.78 18.72 -67.68
C GLY A 50 45.82 19.87 -68.70
N PRO A 51 44.67 20.18 -69.32
CA PRO A 51 44.56 21.21 -70.37
C PRO A 51 44.93 22.63 -69.90
N ALA A 52 44.79 22.93 -68.61
CA ALA A 52 45.18 24.21 -68.04
C ALA A 52 46.72 24.38 -67.93
N GLN A 53 47.45 23.37 -67.45
CA GLN A 53 48.91 23.44 -67.38
C GLN A 53 49.54 23.54 -68.78
N GLY A 54 48.97 22.82 -69.77
CA GLY A 54 49.36 22.96 -71.17
C GLY A 54 49.16 24.40 -71.68
N MET A 55 48.03 25.05 -71.35
CA MET A 55 47.77 26.43 -71.74
C MET A 55 48.72 27.45 -71.08
N ALA A 56 49.11 27.25 -69.82
CA ALA A 56 50.10 28.11 -69.17
C ALA A 56 51.52 27.92 -69.71
N ALA A 57 51.92 26.68 -70.01
CA ALA A 57 53.20 26.39 -70.63
C ALA A 57 53.28 26.97 -72.06
N VAL A 58 52.20 26.88 -72.82
CA VAL A 58 52.08 27.51 -74.15
C VAL A 58 52.06 29.04 -74.04
N ALA A 59 51.33 29.61 -73.08
CA ALA A 59 51.33 31.05 -72.84
C ALA A 59 52.71 31.56 -72.39
N ARG A 60 53.43 30.80 -71.56
CA ARG A 60 54.82 31.10 -71.15
C ARG A 60 55.75 31.09 -72.35
N GLY A 61 55.70 30.05 -73.18
CA GLY A 61 56.49 29.98 -74.41
C GLY A 61 56.18 31.09 -75.41
N LEU A 62 54.92 31.53 -75.50
CA LEU A 62 54.53 32.68 -76.34
C LEU A 62 54.98 34.02 -75.76
N ALA A 63 55.00 34.17 -74.43
CA ALA A 63 55.47 35.38 -73.76
C ALA A 63 57.00 35.51 -73.85
N GLU A 64 57.73 34.41 -73.63
CA GLU A 64 59.19 34.32 -73.77
C GLU A 64 59.63 34.55 -75.24
N ALA A 65 58.81 34.12 -76.21
CA ALA A 65 59.01 34.42 -77.64
C ALA A 65 58.56 35.84 -78.05
N GLY A 66 58.14 36.70 -77.10
CA GLY A 66 57.72 38.08 -77.35
C GLY A 66 56.38 38.24 -78.09
N LYS A 67 55.60 37.17 -78.23
CA LYS A 67 54.34 37.15 -79.00
C LYS A 67 53.10 37.55 -78.19
N ILE A 68 53.19 37.55 -76.86
CA ILE A 68 52.19 38.13 -75.97
C ILE A 68 52.86 38.98 -74.88
N PRO A 69 52.20 40.03 -74.36
CA PRO A 69 52.76 40.83 -73.26
C PRO A 69 52.91 40.00 -71.97
N MET A 70 54.01 40.17 -71.22
CA MET A 70 54.25 39.49 -69.93
C MET A 70 53.11 39.66 -68.92
N LYS A 71 52.37 40.78 -68.98
CA LYS A 71 51.19 41.03 -68.16
C LYS A 71 50.03 40.07 -68.46
N ALA A 72 49.88 39.64 -69.71
CA ALA A 72 48.85 38.66 -70.12
C ALA A 72 49.20 37.26 -69.61
N TYR A 73 50.48 36.88 -69.63
CA TYR A 73 50.97 35.63 -69.03
C TYR A 73 50.74 35.60 -67.51
N ALA A 74 51.10 36.69 -66.80
CA ALA A 74 50.88 36.79 -65.35
C ALA A 74 49.40 36.69 -64.97
N ALA A 75 48.49 37.24 -65.79
CA ALA A 75 47.05 37.11 -65.58
C ALA A 75 46.53 35.67 -65.76
N ILE A 76 47.08 34.92 -66.73
CA ILE A 76 46.73 33.50 -66.95
C ILE A 76 47.25 32.62 -65.80
N GLU A 77 48.50 32.84 -65.36
CA GLU A 77 49.08 32.12 -64.22
C GLU A 77 48.30 32.38 -62.92
N HIS A 78 47.95 33.65 -62.65
CA HIS A 78 47.11 34.03 -61.52
C HIS A 78 45.71 33.37 -61.61
N TRP A 79 45.04 33.42 -62.76
CA TRP A 79 43.73 32.80 -62.94
C TRP A 79 43.76 31.27 -62.69
N GLN A 80 44.79 30.58 -63.17
CA GLN A 80 44.95 29.13 -62.93
C GLN A 80 45.30 28.79 -61.48
N GLN A 81 46.02 29.67 -60.79
CA GLN A 81 46.24 29.52 -59.36
C GLN A 81 44.92 29.68 -58.61
N THR A 82 44.15 30.73 -58.92
CA THR A 82 42.82 30.94 -58.32
C THR A 82 41.86 29.79 -58.60
N GLU A 83 41.84 29.23 -59.82
CA GLU A 83 40.99 28.08 -60.16
C GLU A 83 41.37 26.84 -59.33
N ARG A 84 42.66 26.59 -59.14
CA ARG A 84 43.18 25.50 -58.29
C ARG A 84 42.79 25.70 -56.82
N GLU A 85 42.97 26.91 -56.29
CA GLU A 85 42.60 27.24 -54.91
C GLU A 85 41.09 27.09 -54.67
N VAL A 86 40.24 27.51 -55.61
CA VAL A 86 38.78 27.33 -55.51
C VAL A 86 38.41 25.85 -55.55
N ARG A 87 39.06 25.05 -56.40
CA ARG A 87 38.83 23.59 -56.48
C ARG A 87 39.26 22.88 -55.19
N ASP A 88 40.43 23.22 -54.67
CA ASP A 88 40.96 22.69 -53.41
C ASP A 88 40.05 23.08 -52.23
N PHE A 89 39.60 24.33 -52.17
CA PHE A 89 38.65 24.80 -51.16
C PHE A 89 37.34 24.02 -51.19
N LYS A 90 36.77 23.82 -52.39
CA LYS A 90 35.55 23.01 -52.55
C LYS A 90 35.79 21.57 -52.11
N GLY A 91 36.86 20.94 -52.59
CA GLY A 91 37.17 19.55 -52.26
C GLY A 91 37.40 19.32 -50.76
N LEU A 92 38.11 20.24 -50.09
CA LEU A 92 38.28 20.20 -48.63
C LEU A 92 36.95 20.38 -47.90
N THR A 93 36.11 21.33 -48.34
CA THR A 93 34.78 21.55 -47.74
C THR A 93 33.88 20.32 -47.88
N ASP A 94 33.90 19.68 -49.05
CA ASP A 94 33.13 18.46 -49.32
C ASP A 94 33.62 17.28 -48.45
N ILE A 95 34.94 17.18 -48.23
CA ILE A 95 35.54 16.19 -47.31
C ILE A 95 35.07 16.45 -45.88
N GLU A 96 35.17 17.68 -45.39
CA GLU A 96 34.73 18.04 -44.04
C GLU A 96 33.24 17.72 -43.82
N LEU A 97 32.39 18.04 -44.79
CA LEU A 97 30.96 17.73 -44.73
C LEU A 97 30.71 16.23 -44.68
N ASN A 98 31.42 15.44 -45.51
CA ASN A 98 31.31 13.99 -45.48
C ASN A 98 31.75 13.40 -44.14
N TYR A 99 32.84 13.90 -43.55
CA TYR A 99 33.27 13.50 -42.20
C TYR A 99 32.23 13.81 -41.13
N ARG A 100 31.57 14.98 -41.18
CA ARG A 100 30.48 15.30 -40.25
C ARG A 100 29.31 14.32 -40.36
N ASN A 101 28.90 13.98 -41.58
CA ASN A 101 27.82 13.03 -41.81
C ASN A 101 28.20 11.61 -41.37
N ALA A 102 29.43 11.17 -41.68
CA ALA A 102 29.95 9.88 -41.27
C ALA A 102 30.11 9.78 -39.74
N ASN A 103 30.52 10.86 -39.07
CA ASN A 103 30.56 10.94 -37.61
C ASN A 103 29.16 10.79 -36.99
N ALA A 104 28.15 11.49 -37.52
CA ALA A 104 26.78 11.36 -37.03
C ALA A 104 26.25 9.92 -37.19
N SER A 105 26.56 9.26 -38.32
CA SER A 105 26.20 7.86 -38.54
C SER A 105 26.93 6.92 -37.58
N LEU A 106 28.22 7.18 -37.30
CA LEU A 106 29.00 6.40 -36.34
C LEU A 106 28.42 6.56 -34.93
N ASP A 107 28.11 7.79 -34.51
CA ASP A 107 27.56 8.06 -33.18
C ASP A 107 26.20 7.35 -32.97
N GLU A 108 25.35 7.28 -33.99
CA GLU A 108 24.09 6.52 -33.91
C GLU A 108 24.32 5.00 -33.85
N GLN A 109 25.31 4.48 -34.58
CA GLN A 109 25.68 3.05 -34.49
C GLN A 109 26.23 2.72 -33.09
N LEU A 110 27.11 3.55 -32.53
CA LEU A 110 27.63 3.38 -31.17
C LEU A 110 26.52 3.47 -30.11
N ARG A 111 25.42 4.18 -30.39
CA ARG A 111 24.28 4.31 -29.49
C ARG A 111 23.34 3.10 -29.52
N THR A 112 23.17 2.50 -30.68
CA THR A 112 22.13 1.49 -30.92
C THR A 112 22.66 0.06 -30.94
N GLN A 113 23.96 -0.11 -31.20
CA GLN A 113 24.60 -1.42 -31.33
C GLN A 113 25.39 -1.81 -30.09
N PRO A 114 25.49 -3.12 -29.79
CA PRO A 114 26.34 -3.61 -28.70
C PRO A 114 27.82 -3.32 -28.98
N GLU A 115 28.61 -3.21 -27.90
CA GLU A 115 30.05 -2.90 -27.96
C GLU A 115 30.84 -3.86 -28.85
N SER A 116 30.40 -5.11 -28.97
CA SER A 116 30.99 -6.11 -29.87
C SER A 116 30.95 -5.73 -31.36
N GLN A 117 30.03 -4.85 -31.77
CA GLN A 117 29.89 -4.37 -33.16
C GLN A 117 30.65 -3.06 -33.42
N TRP A 118 31.11 -2.36 -32.38
CA TRP A 118 31.76 -1.05 -32.51
C TRP A 118 33.06 -1.09 -33.34
N PRO A 119 33.93 -2.12 -33.26
CA PRO A 119 35.10 -2.21 -34.12
C PRO A 119 34.76 -2.29 -35.62
N ALA A 120 33.65 -2.96 -35.97
CA ALA A 120 33.18 -3.06 -37.35
C ALA A 120 32.64 -1.72 -37.86
N ALA A 121 31.85 -1.02 -37.02
CA ALA A 121 31.36 0.33 -37.30
C ALA A 121 32.53 1.31 -37.55
N MET A 122 33.58 1.26 -36.73
CA MET A 122 34.78 2.06 -36.93
C MET A 122 35.54 1.76 -38.21
N SER A 123 35.67 0.47 -38.54
CA SER A 123 36.32 0.06 -39.79
C SER A 123 35.57 0.59 -41.00
N ALA A 124 34.23 0.51 -40.97
CA ALA A 124 33.36 1.05 -42.00
C ALA A 124 33.46 2.58 -42.10
N PHE A 125 33.48 3.30 -40.97
CA PHE A 125 33.71 4.75 -40.91
C PHE A 125 35.04 5.12 -41.57
N ALA A 126 36.16 4.54 -41.10
CA ALA A 126 37.50 4.85 -41.59
C ALA A 126 37.65 4.55 -43.09
N LYS A 127 37.06 3.45 -43.56
CA LYS A 127 37.06 3.10 -44.99
C LYS A 127 36.26 4.09 -45.81
N SER A 128 35.02 4.38 -45.39
CA SER A 128 34.11 5.28 -46.11
C SER A 128 34.71 6.68 -46.28
N THR A 129 35.27 7.25 -45.21
CA THR A 129 35.81 8.61 -45.26
C THR A 129 37.11 8.69 -46.06
N ARG A 130 37.97 7.67 -45.97
CA ARG A 130 39.19 7.56 -46.80
C ARG A 130 38.86 7.42 -48.28
N ASP A 131 37.94 6.51 -48.62
CA ASP A 131 37.52 6.26 -50.00
C ASP A 131 36.86 7.49 -50.62
N TYR A 132 36.13 8.28 -49.82
CA TYR A 132 35.56 9.55 -50.26
C TYR A 132 36.65 10.61 -50.48
N ALA A 133 37.56 10.78 -49.52
CA ALA A 133 38.66 11.74 -49.64
C ALA A 133 39.55 11.42 -50.84
N ALA A 134 39.87 10.15 -51.10
CA ALA A 134 40.69 9.70 -52.23
C ALA A 134 40.12 10.08 -53.62
N LYS A 135 38.80 10.28 -53.73
CA LYS A 135 38.14 10.66 -54.99
C LYS A 135 38.15 12.16 -55.28
N GLN A 136 38.54 12.99 -54.32
CA GLN A 136 38.53 14.44 -54.49
C GLN A 136 39.75 14.91 -55.28
N PRO A 137 39.57 15.72 -56.35
CA PRO A 137 40.67 16.25 -57.15
C PRO A 137 41.34 17.41 -56.40
N LEU A 138 42.32 17.09 -55.55
CA LEU A 138 43.07 18.03 -54.71
C LEU A 138 44.51 18.18 -55.21
N SER A 139 45.10 19.36 -55.01
CA SER A 139 46.55 19.54 -55.09
C SER A 139 47.28 18.80 -53.95
N ASP A 140 48.59 18.58 -54.07
CA ASP A 140 49.39 17.89 -53.05
C ASP A 140 49.33 18.58 -51.67
N THR A 141 49.30 19.92 -51.66
CA THR A 141 49.23 20.70 -50.42
C THR A 141 47.84 20.60 -49.77
N ALA A 142 46.77 20.63 -50.56
CA ALA A 142 45.42 20.39 -50.08
C ALA A 142 45.21 18.93 -49.64
N ARG A 143 45.85 17.97 -50.33
CA ARG A 143 45.84 16.56 -49.96
C ARG A 143 46.47 16.32 -48.59
N ALA A 144 47.64 16.91 -48.32
CA ALA A 144 48.27 16.82 -47.02
C ALA A 144 47.37 17.36 -45.89
N ARG A 145 46.63 18.44 -46.14
CA ARG A 145 45.64 18.98 -45.19
C ARG A 145 44.47 18.01 -44.97
N ALA A 146 43.93 17.42 -46.03
CA ALA A 146 42.87 16.42 -45.94
C ALA A 146 43.31 15.19 -45.13
N ASP A 147 44.52 14.69 -45.36
CA ASP A 147 45.08 13.54 -44.64
C ASP A 147 45.31 13.85 -43.15
N GLN A 148 45.76 15.08 -42.82
CA GLN A 148 45.88 15.53 -41.43
C GLN A 148 44.50 15.61 -40.75
N TYR A 149 43.49 16.12 -41.47
CA TYR A 149 42.12 16.17 -40.98
C TYR A 149 41.54 14.77 -40.74
N GLU A 150 41.73 13.82 -41.68
CA GLU A 150 41.34 12.41 -41.52
C GLU A 150 41.90 11.80 -40.22
N ARG A 151 43.20 11.97 -39.98
CA ARG A 151 43.86 11.44 -38.76
C ARG A 151 43.24 12.03 -37.49
N SER A 152 43.00 13.34 -37.47
CA SER A 152 42.35 14.00 -36.33
C SER A 152 40.94 13.46 -36.07
N GLN A 153 40.14 13.27 -37.13
CA GLN A 153 38.79 12.71 -37.02
C GLN A 153 38.80 11.26 -36.52
N LEU A 154 39.74 10.43 -36.98
CA LEU A 154 39.88 9.05 -36.52
C LEU A 154 40.24 8.97 -35.03
N ILE A 155 41.20 9.78 -34.56
CA ILE A 155 41.56 9.86 -33.14
C ILE A 155 40.35 10.32 -32.32
N GLY A 156 39.64 11.35 -32.78
CA GLY A 156 38.43 11.85 -32.12
C GLY A 156 37.34 10.78 -32.01
N ALA A 157 37.12 10.00 -33.08
CA ALA A 157 36.15 8.90 -33.09
C ALA A 157 36.53 7.78 -32.11
N GLN A 158 37.80 7.37 -32.07
CA GLN A 158 38.30 6.39 -31.10
C GLN A 158 38.11 6.87 -29.65
N GLN A 159 38.44 8.13 -29.37
CA GLN A 159 38.25 8.70 -28.03
C GLN A 159 36.78 8.70 -27.62
N ARG A 160 35.84 8.98 -28.54
CA ARG A 160 34.40 8.92 -28.26
C ARG A 160 33.95 7.51 -27.89
N MET A 161 34.43 6.48 -28.58
CA MET A 161 34.13 5.09 -28.20
C MET A 161 34.63 4.76 -26.80
N VAL A 162 35.88 5.13 -26.49
CA VAL A 162 36.47 4.88 -25.16
C VAL A 162 35.67 5.60 -24.07
N ASN A 163 35.32 6.86 -24.30
CA ASN A 163 34.51 7.63 -23.36
C ASN A 163 33.13 6.99 -23.16
N ARG A 164 32.50 6.47 -24.22
CA ARG A 164 31.21 5.78 -24.16
C ARG A 164 31.32 4.45 -23.42
N SER A 165 32.29 3.59 -23.75
CA SER A 165 32.55 2.33 -23.02
C SER A 165 32.75 2.60 -21.52
N ARG A 166 33.56 3.62 -21.18
CA ARG A 166 33.75 4.04 -19.78
C ARG A 166 32.44 4.49 -19.13
N SER A 167 31.62 5.28 -19.84
CA SER A 167 30.32 5.72 -19.35
C SER A 167 29.38 4.53 -19.11
N ASP A 168 29.33 3.59 -20.04
CA ASP A 168 28.46 2.40 -19.96
C ASP A 168 28.91 1.48 -18.81
N LEU A 169 30.22 1.33 -18.58
CA LEU A 169 30.77 0.59 -17.44
C LEU A 169 30.42 1.25 -16.09
N ILE A 170 30.56 2.57 -15.99
CA ILE A 170 30.20 3.32 -14.77
C ILE A 170 28.70 3.18 -14.51
N GLN A 171 27.87 3.35 -15.54
CA GLN A 171 26.43 3.20 -15.44
C GLN A 171 26.04 1.77 -15.02
N GLY A 172 26.65 0.75 -15.62
CA GLY A 172 26.40 -0.65 -15.27
C GLY A 172 26.83 -0.99 -13.84
N ALA A 173 27.96 -0.45 -13.37
CA ALA A 173 28.41 -0.60 -11.98
C ALA A 173 27.43 0.08 -11.00
N ARG A 174 26.96 1.29 -11.33
CA ARG A 174 25.96 2.03 -10.56
C ARG A 174 24.65 1.24 -10.46
N ASP A 175 24.11 0.77 -11.58
CA ASP A 175 22.84 0.03 -11.61
C ASP A 175 22.94 -1.31 -10.87
N SER A 176 24.10 -1.97 -10.94
CA SER A 176 24.38 -3.19 -10.17
C SER A 176 24.42 -2.93 -8.67
N ALA A 177 25.09 -1.84 -8.23
CA ALA A 177 25.14 -1.46 -6.82
C ALA A 177 23.74 -1.16 -6.28
N ILE A 178 22.93 -0.40 -7.01
CA ILE A 178 21.54 -0.08 -6.63
C ILE A 178 20.70 -1.36 -6.50
N THR A 179 20.80 -2.25 -7.50
CA THR A 179 20.06 -3.52 -7.50
C THR A 179 20.44 -4.40 -6.31
N LEU A 180 21.74 -4.53 -6.02
CA LEU A 180 22.23 -5.31 -4.89
C LEU A 180 21.80 -4.69 -3.55
N SER A 181 21.83 -3.36 -3.42
CA SER A 181 21.33 -2.65 -2.24
C SER A 181 19.85 -2.93 -1.97
N GLN A 182 19.02 -2.94 -3.02
CA GLN A 182 17.61 -3.29 -2.91
C GLN A 182 17.42 -4.74 -2.45
N GLN A 183 18.18 -5.69 -3.00
CA GLN A 183 18.14 -7.09 -2.57
C GLN A 183 18.54 -7.27 -1.10
N LEU A 184 19.58 -6.56 -0.64
CA LEU A 184 20.00 -6.58 0.75
C LEU A 184 18.91 -6.00 1.67
N ASN A 185 18.28 -4.89 1.28
CA ASN A 185 17.14 -4.32 2.00
C ASN A 185 15.96 -5.29 2.10
N ASP A 186 15.63 -6.00 1.02
CA ASP A 186 14.55 -6.98 0.99
C ASP A 186 14.86 -8.21 1.86
N ALA A 187 16.15 -8.60 1.95
CA ALA A 187 16.61 -9.61 2.89
C ALA A 187 16.64 -9.15 4.36
N GLY A 188 16.48 -7.85 4.63
CA GLY A 188 16.62 -7.26 5.97
C GLY A 188 18.05 -6.98 6.41
N ARG A 189 19.01 -7.02 5.47
CA ARG A 189 20.42 -6.73 5.70
C ARG A 189 20.71 -5.25 5.46
N TYR A 190 20.05 -4.38 6.24
CA TYR A 190 20.07 -2.94 6.03
C TYR A 190 21.46 -2.31 6.22
N GLU A 191 22.24 -2.78 7.20
CA GLU A 191 23.61 -2.31 7.43
C GLU A 191 24.53 -2.61 6.24
N ASP A 192 24.37 -3.78 5.62
CA ASP A 192 25.12 -4.16 4.42
C ASP A 192 24.68 -3.31 3.21
N ALA A 193 23.38 -3.03 3.08
CA ALA A 193 22.85 -2.16 2.03
C ALA A 193 23.39 -0.72 2.16
N VAL A 194 23.41 -0.17 3.37
CA VAL A 194 24.01 1.13 3.71
C VAL A 194 25.50 1.13 3.36
N THR A 195 26.25 0.13 3.83
CA THR A 195 27.70 0.01 3.57
C THR A 195 27.98 -0.03 2.07
N LEU A 196 27.18 -0.75 1.29
CA LEU A 196 27.30 -0.81 -0.16
C LEU A 196 27.04 0.55 -0.82
N MET A 197 26.05 1.31 -0.37
CA MET A 197 25.76 2.65 -0.91
C MET A 197 26.86 3.66 -0.55
N THR A 198 27.40 3.58 0.67
CA THR A 198 28.58 4.37 1.06
C THR A 198 29.79 4.04 0.18
N GLN A 199 30.04 2.76 -0.11
CA GLN A 199 31.10 2.35 -1.05
C GLN A 199 30.84 2.84 -2.48
N ALA A 200 29.58 2.80 -2.94
CA ALA A 200 29.19 3.34 -4.24
C ALA A 200 29.40 4.87 -4.31
N ARG A 201 29.15 5.60 -3.23
CA ARG A 201 29.47 7.03 -3.13
C ARG A 201 30.99 7.26 -3.18
N ASP A 202 31.75 6.54 -2.37
CA ASP A 202 33.20 6.72 -2.26
C ASP A 202 33.93 6.41 -3.58
N SER A 203 33.37 5.53 -4.41
CA SER A 203 33.83 5.23 -5.76
C SER A 203 33.33 6.21 -6.84
N GLY A 204 32.53 7.20 -6.46
CA GLY A 204 31.96 8.22 -7.37
C GLY A 204 30.85 7.69 -8.28
N LEU A 205 30.26 6.54 -7.98
CA LEU A 205 29.15 5.96 -8.76
C LEU A 205 27.82 6.65 -8.45
N ILE A 206 27.65 7.16 -7.23
CA ILE A 206 26.46 7.90 -6.79
C ILE A 206 26.86 9.17 -6.03
N THR A 207 25.94 10.11 -5.97
CA THR A 207 26.07 11.35 -5.20
C THR A 207 25.69 11.14 -3.72
N VAL A 208 26.08 12.09 -2.87
CA VAL A 208 25.70 12.11 -1.45
C VAL A 208 24.18 12.19 -1.29
N ASP A 209 23.51 13.00 -2.13
CA ASP A 209 22.04 13.12 -2.09
C ASP A 209 21.35 11.80 -2.48
N GLU A 210 21.94 11.02 -3.38
CA GLU A 210 21.43 9.70 -3.74
C GLU A 210 21.63 8.69 -2.62
N GLU A 211 22.81 8.66 -1.98
CA GLU A 211 23.06 7.82 -0.80
C GLU A 211 22.04 8.12 0.31
N GLU A 212 21.83 9.39 0.64
CA GLU A 212 20.88 9.81 1.67
C GLU A 212 19.44 9.38 1.32
N ARG A 213 19.03 9.49 0.05
CA ARG A 213 17.73 8.98 -0.40
C ARG A 213 17.61 7.47 -0.22
N PHE A 214 18.65 6.70 -0.54
CA PHE A 214 18.63 5.25 -0.34
C PHE A 214 18.59 4.88 1.14
N HIS A 215 19.29 5.61 2.00
CA HIS A 215 19.23 5.44 3.45
C HIS A 215 17.83 5.71 4.00
N GLN A 216 17.20 6.81 3.59
CA GLN A 216 15.84 7.13 4.01
C GLN A 216 14.84 6.06 3.55
N GLN A 217 14.94 5.57 2.30
CA GLN A 217 14.11 4.48 1.81
C GLN A 217 14.32 3.19 2.60
N ALA A 218 15.55 2.85 2.95
CA ALA A 218 15.87 1.69 3.76
C ALA A 218 15.25 1.79 5.17
N ILE A 219 15.32 2.97 5.81
CA ILE A 219 14.71 3.23 7.12
C ILE A 219 13.18 3.07 7.05
N VAL A 220 12.53 3.60 6.00
CA VAL A 220 11.09 3.43 5.80
C VAL A 220 10.73 1.95 5.71
N ARG A 221 11.45 1.18 4.86
CA ARG A 221 11.21 -0.28 4.71
C ARG A 221 11.43 -1.05 6.01
N LEU A 222 12.50 -0.73 6.74
CA LEU A 222 12.78 -1.33 8.05
C LEU A 222 11.65 -1.04 9.04
N ASN A 223 11.17 0.19 9.10
CA ASN A 223 10.07 0.58 9.97
C ASN A 223 8.76 -0.14 9.62
N HIS A 224 8.42 -0.27 8.33
CA HIS A 224 7.27 -1.07 7.90
C HIS A 224 7.39 -2.53 8.34
N ARG A 225 8.56 -3.15 8.15
CA ARG A 225 8.82 -4.54 8.54
C ARG A 225 8.74 -4.73 10.05
N ASN A 226 9.43 -3.88 10.81
CA ASN A 226 9.42 -3.92 12.28
C ASN A 226 8.00 -3.77 12.82
N MET A 227 7.21 -2.88 12.22
CA MET A 227 5.82 -2.69 12.63
C MET A 227 4.95 -3.92 12.33
N GLN A 228 5.09 -4.51 11.13
CA GLN A 228 4.39 -5.76 10.79
C GLN A 228 4.78 -6.92 11.71
N GLN A 229 6.07 -7.06 12.02
CA GLN A 229 6.56 -8.07 12.95
C GLN A 229 6.03 -7.85 14.37
N LEU A 230 6.03 -6.61 14.85
CA LEU A 230 5.51 -6.27 16.17
C LEU A 230 4.00 -6.54 16.26
N ILE A 231 3.21 -6.21 15.24
CA ILE A 231 1.78 -6.58 15.17
C ILE A 231 1.61 -8.11 15.24
N GLY A 232 2.47 -8.86 14.56
CA GLY A 232 2.45 -10.31 14.56
C GLY A 232 2.78 -10.92 15.93
N SER A 233 3.79 -10.39 16.63
CA SER A 233 4.29 -10.92 17.90
C SER A 233 3.51 -10.40 19.12
N ASP A 234 3.33 -9.08 19.22
CA ASP A 234 2.64 -8.38 20.30
C ASP A 234 1.77 -7.22 19.76
N PRO A 235 0.52 -7.52 19.36
CA PRO A 235 -0.35 -6.51 18.77
C PRO A 235 -0.84 -5.47 19.79
N TRP A 236 -0.78 -5.72 21.10
CA TRP A 236 -1.13 -4.74 22.13
C TRP A 236 -0.04 -3.68 22.27
N LEU A 237 1.23 -4.11 22.32
CA LEU A 237 2.35 -3.18 22.28
C LEU A 237 2.35 -2.38 20.97
N ALA A 238 2.08 -3.04 19.83
CA ALA A 238 1.94 -2.36 18.54
C ALA A 238 0.88 -1.25 18.58
N GLN A 239 -0.31 -1.55 19.10
CA GLN A 239 -1.39 -0.56 19.26
C GLN A 239 -0.93 0.63 20.12
N HIS A 240 -0.35 0.36 21.28
CA HIS A 240 0.09 1.40 22.21
C HIS A 240 1.14 2.33 21.58
N VAL A 241 2.15 1.76 20.92
CA VAL A 241 3.20 2.55 20.24
C VAL A 241 2.61 3.42 19.13
N LEU A 242 1.67 2.89 18.34
CA LEU A 242 1.03 3.64 17.25
C LEU A 242 0.14 4.78 17.77
N GLU A 243 -0.61 4.54 18.85
CA GLU A 243 -1.45 5.57 19.48
C GLU A 243 -0.61 6.67 20.14
N ASP A 244 0.54 6.32 20.70
CA ASP A 244 1.48 7.32 21.24
C ASP A 244 2.18 8.11 20.13
N ASP A 245 2.62 7.45 19.06
CA ASP A 245 3.16 8.14 17.87
C ASP A 245 2.10 9.08 17.24
N GLU A 246 0.81 8.69 17.23
CA GLU A 246 -0.28 9.57 16.79
C GLU A 246 -0.43 10.81 17.67
N LYS A 247 -0.41 10.66 19.01
CA LYS A 247 -0.43 11.81 19.95
C LYS A 247 0.79 12.70 19.79
N LEU A 248 1.96 12.11 19.59
CA LEU A 248 3.21 12.84 19.37
C LEU A 248 3.15 13.62 18.05
N SER A 249 2.57 13.06 16.99
CA SER A 249 2.45 13.72 15.68
C SER A 249 1.67 15.04 15.73
N GLN A 250 0.83 15.24 16.75
CA GLN A 250 0.05 16.47 16.97
C GLN A 250 0.85 17.57 17.71
N ARG A 251 2.05 17.27 18.22
CA ARG A 251 2.93 18.22 18.91
C ARG A 251 3.92 18.85 17.92
N THR A 252 4.24 20.12 18.13
CA THR A 252 5.18 20.89 17.29
C THR A 252 6.55 20.20 17.13
N ASP A 253 7.05 19.58 18.19
CA ASP A 253 8.35 18.87 18.20
C ASP A 253 8.20 17.35 18.25
N GLY A 254 6.97 16.82 18.21
CA GLY A 254 6.73 15.40 18.47
C GLY A 254 7.23 14.48 17.36
N ARG A 255 7.54 15.02 16.18
CA ARG A 255 8.18 14.25 15.11
C ARG A 255 9.55 13.71 15.51
N GLU A 256 10.28 14.43 16.35
CA GLU A 256 11.58 13.98 16.87
C GLU A 256 11.48 13.02 18.05
N GLN A 257 10.26 12.66 18.47
CA GLN A 257 10.02 11.74 19.58
C GLN A 257 9.32 10.46 19.13
N MET A 258 8.80 10.43 17.90
CA MET A 258 8.15 9.24 17.35
C MET A 258 9.14 8.09 17.15
N SER A 259 8.65 6.87 17.41
CA SER A 259 9.40 5.63 17.23
C SER A 259 9.55 5.25 15.76
N TYR A 260 8.52 5.54 14.95
CA TYR A 260 8.49 5.22 13.51
C TYR A 260 8.35 6.48 12.64
N ARG A 261 9.27 7.44 12.81
CA ARG A 261 9.24 8.78 12.15
C ARG A 261 9.13 8.75 10.63
N ALA A 262 9.60 7.66 10.01
CA ALA A 262 9.65 7.50 8.56
C ALA A 262 8.30 7.02 7.98
N LEU A 263 7.39 6.50 8.81
CA LEU A 263 6.05 6.11 8.37
C LEU A 263 5.18 7.35 8.14
N THR A 264 4.30 7.29 7.15
CA THR A 264 3.31 8.35 6.92
C THR A 264 2.16 8.28 7.94
N GLY A 265 1.31 9.31 7.98
CA GLY A 265 0.08 9.27 8.79
C GLY A 265 -0.85 8.13 8.38
N ASP A 266 -1.00 7.91 7.07
CA ASP A 266 -1.84 6.85 6.53
C ASP A 266 -1.30 5.46 6.87
N ASP A 267 0.03 5.27 6.80
CA ASP A 267 0.67 4.00 7.20
C ASP A 267 0.36 3.67 8.66
N ARG A 268 0.51 4.66 9.57
CA ARG A 268 0.22 4.47 10.99
C ARG A 268 -1.25 4.11 11.23
N ALA A 269 -2.18 4.78 10.56
CA ALA A 269 -3.62 4.48 10.68
C ALA A 269 -3.95 3.06 10.17
N ASN A 270 -3.33 2.64 9.06
CA ASN A 270 -3.47 1.30 8.51
C ASN A 270 -2.92 0.23 9.47
N TYR A 271 -1.72 0.46 10.02
CA TYR A 271 -1.12 -0.44 11.01
C TYR A 271 -1.90 -0.51 12.32
N LEU A 272 -2.48 0.60 12.77
CA LEU A 272 -3.32 0.62 13.96
C LEU A 272 -4.58 -0.24 13.75
N THR A 273 -5.18 -0.15 12.57
CA THR A 273 -6.31 -1.00 12.17
C THR A 273 -5.91 -2.48 12.13
N ALA A 274 -4.74 -2.80 11.56
CA ALA A 274 -4.21 -4.16 11.52
C ALA A 274 -3.93 -4.72 12.92
N ALA A 275 -3.33 -3.92 13.82
CA ALA A 275 -3.09 -4.30 15.22
C ALA A 275 -4.39 -4.62 15.94
N ARG A 276 -5.41 -3.75 15.84
CA ARG A 276 -6.73 -3.96 16.44
C ARG A 276 -7.40 -5.23 15.93
N ARG A 277 -7.31 -5.51 14.62
CA ARG A 277 -7.84 -6.74 14.04
C ARG A 277 -7.15 -7.98 14.62
N GLN A 278 -5.83 -7.94 14.77
CA GLN A 278 -5.05 -9.04 15.33
C GLN A 278 -5.37 -9.28 16.81
N ILE A 279 -5.61 -8.21 17.59
CA ILE A 279 -6.07 -8.30 18.99
C ILE A 279 -7.41 -9.03 19.06
N VAL A 280 -8.38 -8.60 18.24
CA VAL A 280 -9.73 -9.23 18.22
C VAL A 280 -9.64 -10.71 17.87
N GLU A 281 -8.81 -11.08 16.90
CA GLU A 281 -8.64 -12.48 16.50
C GLU A 281 -7.96 -13.32 17.60
N ARG A 282 -6.93 -12.78 18.26
CA ARG A 282 -6.30 -13.44 19.42
C ARG A 282 -7.29 -13.62 20.57
N GLN A 283 -8.04 -12.57 20.92
CA GLN A 283 -9.06 -12.64 21.97
C GLN A 283 -10.11 -13.69 21.63
N ARG A 284 -10.62 -13.72 20.39
CA ARG A 284 -11.58 -14.73 19.92
C ARG A 284 -11.03 -16.15 20.04
N THR A 285 -9.79 -16.36 19.59
CA THR A 285 -9.13 -17.67 19.64
C THR A 285 -8.97 -18.14 21.09
N THR A 286 -8.47 -17.27 21.96
CA THR A 286 -8.31 -17.60 23.39
C THR A 286 -9.66 -17.83 24.07
N THR A 287 -10.70 -17.07 23.76
CA THR A 287 -12.05 -17.34 24.29
C THR A 287 -12.53 -18.73 23.90
N ALA A 288 -12.35 -19.13 22.64
CA ALA A 288 -12.74 -20.45 22.16
C ALA A 288 -11.91 -21.58 22.80
N GLU A 289 -10.59 -21.37 22.97
CA GLU A 289 -9.71 -22.32 23.67
C GLU A 289 -10.09 -22.49 25.13
N LEU A 290 -10.38 -21.38 25.84
CA LEU A 290 -10.82 -21.41 27.23
C LEU A 290 -12.19 -22.09 27.37
N ASP A 291 -13.15 -21.81 26.48
CA ASP A 291 -14.45 -22.48 26.49
C ASP A 291 -14.32 -23.98 26.23
N THR A 292 -13.43 -24.38 25.31
CA THR A 292 -13.10 -25.79 25.05
C THR A 292 -12.42 -26.44 26.26
N ALA A 293 -11.49 -25.74 26.92
CA ALA A 293 -10.81 -26.24 28.13
C ALA A 293 -11.77 -26.38 29.31
N ILE A 294 -12.74 -25.46 29.42
CA ILE A 294 -13.84 -25.52 30.39
C ILE A 294 -14.70 -26.76 30.09
N THR A 295 -15.28 -26.85 28.89
CA THR A 295 -16.19 -27.95 28.47
C THR A 295 -15.56 -29.34 28.51
N SER A 296 -14.28 -29.47 28.19
CA SER A 296 -13.52 -30.72 28.31
C SER A 296 -13.11 -31.07 29.75
N GLY A 297 -13.34 -30.15 30.71
CA GLY A 297 -12.98 -30.31 32.11
C GLY A 297 -11.47 -30.20 32.38
N GLN A 298 -10.68 -29.66 31.46
CA GLN A 298 -9.25 -29.38 31.67
C GLN A 298 -9.03 -28.12 32.54
N LEU A 299 -9.94 -27.15 32.45
CA LEU A 299 -9.93 -25.93 33.25
C LEU A 299 -11.07 -25.99 34.28
N ARG A 300 -10.73 -25.98 35.58
CA ARG A 300 -11.70 -26.15 36.68
C ARG A 300 -11.65 -25.05 37.73
N ASP A 301 -10.57 -24.28 37.75
CA ASP A 301 -10.33 -23.24 38.76
C ASP A 301 -10.70 -21.84 38.20
N PRO A 302 -11.62 -21.10 38.85
CA PRO A 302 -11.89 -19.71 38.50
C PRO A 302 -10.67 -18.79 38.55
N ALA A 303 -9.68 -19.07 39.40
CA ALA A 303 -8.44 -18.30 39.47
C ALA A 303 -7.57 -18.53 38.23
N ASP A 304 -7.40 -19.78 37.80
CA ASP A 304 -6.69 -20.14 36.56
C ASP A 304 -7.38 -19.53 35.32
N LEU A 305 -8.71 -19.60 35.24
CA LEU A 305 -9.48 -18.91 34.18
C LEU A 305 -9.17 -17.42 34.14
N SER A 306 -9.15 -16.77 35.30
CA SER A 306 -8.93 -15.33 35.40
C SER A 306 -7.51 -14.94 35.02
N ALA A 307 -6.52 -15.76 35.38
CA ALA A 307 -5.12 -15.55 35.03
C ALA A 307 -4.91 -15.67 33.51
N ARG A 308 -5.44 -16.72 32.87
CA ARG A 308 -5.34 -16.91 31.41
C ARG A 308 -6.11 -15.84 30.63
N ALA A 309 -7.30 -15.47 31.11
CA ALA A 309 -8.08 -14.39 30.51
C ALA A 309 -7.37 -13.02 30.62
N ALA A 310 -6.68 -12.76 31.73
CA ALA A 310 -5.90 -11.54 31.90
C ALA A 310 -4.70 -11.48 30.95
N GLN A 311 -4.01 -12.61 30.72
CA GLN A 311 -2.90 -12.69 29.76
C GLN A 311 -3.32 -12.37 28.31
N ALA A 312 -4.52 -12.77 27.91
CA ALA A 312 -5.07 -12.44 26.58
C ALA A 312 -5.86 -11.13 26.54
N HIS A 313 -5.85 -10.35 27.62
CA HIS A 313 -6.60 -9.10 27.75
C HIS A 313 -8.08 -9.24 27.35
N LEU A 314 -8.74 -10.32 27.76
CA LEU A 314 -10.13 -10.56 27.38
C LEU A 314 -11.08 -9.50 27.95
N PRO A 315 -12.12 -9.09 27.20
CA PRO A 315 -13.16 -8.19 27.70
C PRO A 315 -13.84 -8.75 28.95
N LYS A 316 -14.20 -7.87 29.90
CA LYS A 316 -14.85 -8.27 31.16
C LYS A 316 -16.12 -9.10 30.95
N GLU A 317 -16.87 -8.79 29.90
CA GLU A 317 -18.12 -9.49 29.55
C GLU A 317 -17.85 -10.94 29.12
N GLU A 318 -16.82 -11.17 28.30
CA GLU A 318 -16.38 -12.51 27.88
C GLU A 318 -15.90 -13.33 29.09
N VAL A 319 -15.11 -12.73 29.97
CA VAL A 319 -14.66 -13.39 31.21
C VAL A 319 -15.84 -13.76 32.11
N ALA A 320 -16.85 -12.88 32.21
CA ALA A 320 -18.08 -13.16 32.95
C ALA A 320 -18.94 -14.25 32.31
N SER A 321 -18.89 -14.39 30.99
CA SER A 321 -19.52 -15.49 30.24
C SER A 321 -18.81 -16.82 30.54
N LEU A 322 -17.49 -16.89 30.35
CA LEU A 322 -16.69 -18.09 30.62
C LEU A 322 -16.79 -18.54 32.09
N ARG A 323 -16.82 -17.60 33.04
CA ARG A 323 -17.03 -17.92 34.47
C ARG A 323 -18.40 -18.54 34.76
N ARG A 324 -19.44 -18.19 33.98
CA ARG A 324 -20.75 -18.84 34.09
C ARG A 324 -20.67 -20.27 33.55
N SER A 325 -20.12 -20.46 32.35
CA SER A 325 -19.88 -21.79 31.77
C SER A 325 -19.11 -22.71 32.72
N LEU A 326 -18.07 -22.21 33.39
CA LEU A 326 -17.28 -22.98 34.36
C LEU A 326 -18.10 -23.47 35.57
N ARG A 327 -19.11 -22.71 36.02
CA ARG A 327 -19.99 -23.11 37.14
C ARG A 327 -21.01 -24.17 36.73
N ASP A 328 -21.32 -24.26 35.45
CA ASP A 328 -22.38 -25.11 34.93
C ASP A 328 -21.88 -26.53 34.57
N ILE A 329 -20.57 -26.77 34.61
CA ILE A 329 -19.98 -28.09 34.36
C ILE A 329 -19.97 -28.94 35.62
N PRO A 330 -20.62 -30.12 35.60
CA PRO A 330 -20.56 -31.05 36.73
C PRO A 330 -19.13 -31.55 36.92
N ILE A 331 -18.57 -31.29 38.11
CA ILE A 331 -17.23 -31.76 38.49
C ILE A 331 -17.33 -33.25 38.80
N ASP A 332 -17.18 -34.11 37.80
CA ASP A 332 -17.05 -35.56 38.01
C ASP A 332 -15.57 -35.91 38.30
N THR A 333 -15.24 -35.99 39.58
CA THR A 333 -14.04 -36.63 40.11
C THR A 333 -14.46 -37.64 41.14
N GLU A 334 -13.70 -38.71 41.37
CA GLU A 334 -14.00 -39.74 42.38
C GLU A 334 -14.33 -39.14 43.78
N PRO A 335 -13.63 -38.09 44.27
CA PRO A 335 -13.99 -37.40 45.51
C PRO A 335 -15.28 -36.57 45.42
N THR A 336 -15.58 -35.94 44.29
CA THR A 336 -16.85 -35.22 44.11
C THR A 336 -18.03 -36.15 43.88
N HIS A 337 -17.84 -37.33 43.29
CA HIS A 337 -18.85 -38.37 43.20
C HIS A 337 -19.17 -38.94 44.59
N ALA A 338 -18.15 -39.20 45.41
CA ALA A 338 -18.34 -39.61 46.81
C ALA A 338 -19.04 -38.52 47.64
N ARG A 339 -18.67 -37.24 47.46
CA ARG A 339 -19.38 -36.11 48.09
C ARG A 339 -20.80 -35.97 47.56
N TYR A 340 -21.02 -36.13 46.26
CA TYR A 340 -22.34 -36.11 45.64
C TYR A 340 -23.23 -37.20 46.22
N MET A 341 -22.76 -38.46 46.31
CA MET A 341 -23.49 -39.55 46.93
C MET A 341 -23.79 -39.29 48.42
N ALA A 342 -22.83 -38.72 49.16
CA ALA A 342 -23.04 -38.31 50.55
C ALA A 342 -24.10 -37.19 50.67
N TYR A 343 -24.03 -36.15 49.83
CA TYR A 343 -25.01 -35.06 49.81
C TYR A 343 -26.37 -35.52 49.28
N GLN A 344 -26.42 -36.48 48.35
CA GLN A 344 -27.65 -37.05 47.81
C GLN A 344 -28.41 -37.80 48.90
N SER A 345 -27.73 -38.59 49.73
CA SER A 345 -28.37 -39.28 50.86
C SER A 345 -28.87 -38.29 51.94
N LEU A 346 -28.09 -37.26 52.26
CA LEU A 346 -28.49 -36.20 53.19
C LEU A 346 -29.69 -35.39 52.66
N LEU A 347 -29.67 -35.01 51.38
CA LEU A 347 -30.77 -34.30 50.73
C LEU A 347 -32.02 -35.17 50.59
N THR A 348 -31.87 -36.46 50.30
CA THR A 348 -33.00 -37.40 50.29
C THR A 348 -33.64 -37.43 51.67
N THR A 349 -32.84 -37.61 52.72
CA THR A 349 -33.32 -37.64 54.11
C THR A 349 -33.99 -36.32 54.50
N ALA A 350 -33.40 -35.18 54.15
CA ALA A 350 -33.95 -33.86 54.45
C ALA A 350 -35.25 -33.59 53.67
N LEU A 351 -35.39 -34.11 52.44
CA LEU A 351 -36.60 -34.00 51.64
C LEU A 351 -37.70 -34.96 52.13
N GLU A 352 -37.34 -36.13 52.65
CA GLU A 352 -38.26 -37.12 53.21
C GLU A 352 -38.80 -36.73 54.58
N THR A 353 -37.96 -36.08 55.40
CA THR A 353 -38.30 -35.55 56.73
C THR A 353 -38.82 -34.12 56.68
N TYR A 354 -38.80 -33.47 55.52
CA TYR A 354 -39.41 -32.15 55.33
C TYR A 354 -40.90 -32.21 55.64
N ASP A 355 -41.30 -31.58 56.74
CA ASP A 355 -42.68 -31.39 57.13
C ASP A 355 -43.17 -29.99 56.71
N PRO A 356 -43.96 -29.88 55.63
CA PRO A 356 -44.50 -28.61 55.19
C PRO A 356 -45.54 -27.99 56.14
N GLN A 357 -46.03 -28.72 57.15
CA GLN A 357 -46.93 -28.20 58.18
C GLN A 357 -46.17 -27.50 59.30
N ALA A 358 -44.95 -27.95 59.60
CA ALA A 358 -44.05 -27.34 60.59
C ALA A 358 -43.26 -26.14 60.02
N ASP A 359 -43.16 -26.00 58.69
CA ASP A 359 -42.40 -24.93 58.01
C ASP A 359 -43.19 -23.62 57.85
N THR A 360 -43.47 -22.97 58.98
CA THR A 360 -44.13 -21.65 59.01
C THR A 360 -43.22 -20.59 58.41
N GLY A 361 -43.51 -20.14 57.19
CA GLY A 361 -42.76 -19.10 56.48
C GLY A 361 -41.90 -19.57 55.30
N ASP A 362 -42.02 -20.83 54.88
CA ASP A 362 -41.29 -21.43 53.74
C ASP A 362 -39.74 -21.39 53.86
N ALA A 363 -39.21 -21.20 55.07
CA ALA A 363 -37.77 -21.08 55.29
C ALA A 363 -37.07 -22.43 55.05
N GLY A 364 -37.67 -23.53 55.50
CA GLY A 364 -37.19 -24.89 55.25
C GLY A 364 -37.25 -25.24 53.76
N TYR A 365 -38.35 -24.89 53.09
CA TYR A 365 -38.46 -25.05 51.63
C TYR A 365 -37.40 -24.24 50.86
N ALA A 366 -37.17 -22.98 51.23
CA ALA A 366 -36.15 -22.15 50.61
C ALA A 366 -34.73 -22.69 50.85
N ALA A 367 -34.45 -23.19 52.05
CA ALA A 367 -33.18 -23.82 52.40
C ALA A 367 -32.92 -25.12 51.62
N LEU A 368 -33.94 -25.99 51.48
CA LEU A 368 -33.85 -27.21 50.67
C LEU A 368 -33.67 -26.89 49.18
N ARG A 369 -34.41 -25.90 48.67
CA ARG A 369 -34.28 -25.46 47.27
C ARG A 369 -32.89 -24.89 46.99
N ARG A 370 -32.30 -24.15 47.93
CA ARG A 370 -30.91 -23.67 47.85
C ARG A 370 -29.92 -24.84 47.85
N SER A 371 -30.09 -25.79 48.78
CA SER A 371 -29.22 -26.96 48.90
C SER A 371 -29.25 -27.85 47.65
N ILE A 372 -30.42 -28.01 47.00
CA ILE A 372 -30.53 -28.71 45.70
C ILE A 372 -29.75 -27.97 44.61
N ARG A 373 -29.78 -26.63 44.57
CA ARG A 373 -29.00 -25.85 43.59
C ARG A 373 -27.49 -25.96 43.83
N GLU A 374 -27.07 -26.06 45.08
CA GLU A 374 -25.66 -26.07 45.46
C GLU A 374 -25.02 -27.46 45.34
N SER A 375 -25.79 -28.54 45.55
CA SER A 375 -25.23 -29.88 45.71
C SER A 375 -25.65 -30.90 44.64
N ILE A 376 -26.71 -30.65 43.86
CA ILE A 376 -27.19 -31.59 42.84
C ILE A 376 -26.72 -31.13 41.44
N PRO A 377 -26.24 -32.04 40.56
CA PRO A 377 -25.92 -31.74 39.16
C PRO A 377 -27.12 -31.22 38.37
N LEU A 378 -26.89 -30.27 37.45
CA LEU A 378 -27.95 -29.58 36.72
C LEU A 378 -28.92 -30.55 35.99
N ALA A 379 -28.39 -31.62 35.41
CA ALA A 379 -29.18 -32.63 34.69
C ALA A 379 -30.26 -33.31 35.56
N GLU A 380 -30.07 -33.34 36.88
CA GLU A 380 -30.98 -34.02 37.82
C GLU A 380 -31.81 -33.06 38.66
N ARG A 381 -31.44 -31.77 38.72
CA ARG A 381 -32.08 -30.76 39.60
C ARG A 381 -33.59 -30.66 39.38
N GLU A 382 -34.05 -30.77 38.14
CA GLU A 382 -35.47 -30.66 37.82
C GLU A 382 -36.28 -31.77 38.52
N GLY A 383 -35.80 -33.01 38.49
CA GLY A 383 -36.46 -34.12 39.21
C GLY A 383 -36.46 -33.92 40.74
N TRP A 384 -35.42 -33.29 41.29
CA TRP A 384 -35.34 -32.96 42.71
C TRP A 384 -36.29 -31.83 43.11
N PHE A 385 -36.42 -30.78 42.31
CA PHE A 385 -37.40 -29.72 42.55
C PHE A 385 -38.83 -30.25 42.47
N GLN A 386 -39.14 -31.11 41.50
CA GLN A 386 -40.45 -31.74 41.38
C GLN A 386 -40.81 -32.58 42.62
N ARG A 387 -39.84 -33.32 43.20
CA ARG A 387 -40.06 -34.07 44.45
C ARG A 387 -40.31 -33.17 45.65
N LEU A 388 -39.54 -32.08 45.78
CA LEU A 388 -39.72 -31.10 46.86
C LEU A 388 -41.07 -30.39 46.74
N ASP A 389 -41.48 -30.03 45.53
CA ASP A 389 -42.78 -29.41 45.25
C ASP A 389 -43.94 -30.36 45.53
N ALA A 390 -43.82 -31.63 45.13
CA ALA A 390 -44.82 -32.66 45.44
C ALA A 390 -44.97 -32.90 46.96
N ARG A 391 -43.86 -32.87 47.72
CA ARG A 391 -43.87 -32.96 49.19
C ARG A 391 -44.54 -31.75 49.83
N ARG A 392 -44.21 -30.55 49.36
CA ARG A 392 -44.87 -29.31 49.81
C ARG A 392 -46.38 -29.34 49.54
N GLN A 393 -46.81 -29.96 48.43
CA GLN A 393 -48.22 -30.12 48.08
C GLN A 393 -48.95 -31.14 48.95
N LYS A 394 -48.30 -32.25 49.35
CA LYS A 394 -48.94 -33.33 50.14
C LYS A 394 -49.35 -32.95 51.56
N GLY A 395 -48.79 -31.90 52.16
CA GLY A 395 -49.07 -31.53 53.55
C GLY A 395 -49.94 -30.29 53.75
N ARG A 396 -50.38 -29.60 52.69
CA ARG A 396 -51.27 -28.43 52.82
C ARG A 396 -52.72 -28.83 52.58
N SER A 397 -53.64 -28.38 53.44
CA SER A 397 -55.07 -28.48 53.14
C SER A 397 -55.38 -27.73 51.85
N THR A 398 -56.38 -28.17 51.08
CA THR A 398 -56.80 -27.49 49.83
C THR A 398 -57.03 -26.00 50.06
N ILE A 399 -57.51 -25.62 51.24
CA ILE A 399 -57.69 -24.24 51.70
C ILE A 399 -56.36 -23.49 51.84
N SER A 400 -55.33 -24.07 52.47
CA SER A 400 -54.00 -23.46 52.58
C SER A 400 -53.30 -23.32 51.23
N TYR A 401 -53.55 -24.22 50.28
CA TYR A 401 -53.05 -24.11 48.91
C TYR A 401 -53.71 -22.94 48.17
N LEU A 402 -55.05 -22.88 48.21
CA LEU A 402 -55.85 -21.81 47.60
C LEU A 402 -55.48 -20.42 48.17
N LEU A 403 -55.28 -20.32 49.48
CA LEU A 403 -54.85 -19.08 50.15
C LEU A 403 -53.42 -18.70 49.79
N GLY A 404 -52.50 -19.65 49.76
CA GLY A 404 -51.10 -19.40 49.40
C GLY A 404 -50.95 -18.90 47.96
N ASP A 405 -51.74 -19.44 47.02
CA ASP A 405 -51.70 -19.01 45.63
C ASP A 405 -52.38 -17.65 45.40
N ALA A 406 -53.49 -17.39 46.10
CA ALA A 406 -54.13 -16.08 46.12
C ALA A 406 -53.19 -15.01 46.71
N TYR A 407 -52.48 -15.31 47.80
CA TYR A 407 -51.53 -14.38 48.41
C TYR A 407 -50.32 -14.10 47.51
N ARG A 408 -49.75 -15.12 46.87
CA ARG A 408 -48.66 -14.93 45.89
C ARG A 408 -49.11 -14.10 44.69
N THR A 409 -50.37 -14.24 44.28
CA THR A 409 -50.94 -13.43 43.20
C THR A 409 -51.04 -11.96 43.64
N ILE A 410 -51.57 -11.69 44.83
CA ILE A 410 -51.64 -10.34 45.43
C ILE A 410 -50.24 -9.73 45.56
N ASP A 411 -49.26 -10.51 46.04
CA ASP A 411 -47.87 -10.07 46.19
C ASP A 411 -47.20 -9.75 44.85
N ARG A 412 -47.49 -10.51 43.79
CA ARG A 412 -47.03 -10.17 42.43
C ARG A 412 -47.64 -8.87 41.93
N TYR A 413 -48.93 -8.64 42.15
CA TYR A 413 -49.60 -7.40 41.75
C TYR A 413 -49.11 -6.17 42.55
N GLU A 414 -48.66 -6.37 43.80
CA GLU A 414 -47.98 -5.35 44.62
C GLU A 414 -46.58 -5.05 44.09
N ALA A 415 -45.78 -6.08 43.82
CA ALA A 415 -44.41 -5.95 43.33
C ALA A 415 -44.32 -5.34 41.91
N THR A 416 -45.33 -5.52 41.06
CA THR A 416 -45.38 -4.94 39.71
C THR A 416 -46.02 -3.55 39.67
N GLY A 417 -46.46 -3.00 40.81
CA GLY A 417 -47.12 -1.69 40.88
C GLY A 417 -48.53 -1.66 40.25
N MET A 418 -49.07 -2.81 39.81
CA MET A 418 -50.39 -2.92 39.20
C MET A 418 -51.54 -2.71 40.20
N LEU A 419 -51.29 -2.84 41.51
CA LEU A 419 -52.22 -2.37 42.55
C LEU A 419 -52.42 -0.84 42.53
N GLY A 420 -51.53 -0.09 41.86
CA GLY A 420 -51.55 1.38 41.81
C GLY A 420 -52.58 2.02 40.89
N ALA A 421 -53.34 1.24 40.09
CA ALA A 421 -54.38 1.79 39.20
C ALA A 421 -55.76 1.95 39.89
N ALA A 422 -55.95 1.37 41.07
CA ALA A 422 -57.13 1.58 41.91
C ALA A 422 -56.73 2.42 43.13
N ASN A 423 -57.15 3.69 43.15
CA ASN A 423 -56.74 4.77 44.08
C ASN A 423 -56.99 4.56 45.60
N THR A 424 -57.04 3.34 46.12
CA THR A 424 -57.26 3.08 47.56
C THR A 424 -56.35 2.03 48.20
N VAL A 425 -55.38 1.44 47.48
CA VAL A 425 -54.43 0.45 48.05
C VAL A 425 -52.99 0.79 47.68
N GLN A 426 -52.49 1.94 48.16
CA GLN A 426 -51.09 2.35 47.97
C GLN A 426 -50.19 2.02 49.18
N SER A 427 -50.50 0.99 49.96
CA SER A 427 -49.62 0.55 51.03
C SER A 427 -49.74 -0.95 51.31
N ALA A 428 -48.68 -1.51 51.90
CA ALA A 428 -48.65 -2.86 52.46
C ALA A 428 -49.87 -3.15 53.38
N ALA A 429 -50.48 -2.10 53.96
CA ALA A 429 -51.70 -2.22 54.76
C ALA A 429 -52.94 -2.59 53.92
N GLY A 430 -53.05 -2.10 52.68
CA GLY A 430 -54.16 -2.45 51.79
C GLY A 430 -54.00 -3.86 51.18
N ALA A 431 -52.78 -4.28 50.85
CA ALA A 431 -52.49 -5.68 50.49
C ALA A 431 -52.84 -6.63 51.65
N MET A 432 -52.50 -6.26 52.91
CA MET A 432 -52.90 -7.01 54.09
C MET A 432 -54.42 -7.07 54.31
N MET A 433 -55.16 -5.98 54.08
CA MET A 433 -56.63 -6.01 54.14
C MET A 433 -57.24 -6.93 53.08
N LEU A 434 -56.71 -6.91 51.86
CA LEU A 434 -57.17 -7.77 50.78
C LEU A 434 -56.93 -9.24 51.10
N LYS A 435 -55.73 -9.57 51.61
CA LYS A 435 -55.39 -10.91 52.10
C LYS A 435 -56.33 -11.38 53.22
N ARG A 436 -56.61 -10.54 54.22
CA ARG A 436 -57.59 -10.85 55.28
C ARG A 436 -59.00 -11.08 54.75
N ARG A 437 -59.43 -10.33 53.73
CA ARG A 437 -60.77 -10.45 53.15
C ARG A 437 -60.91 -11.73 52.32
N VAL A 438 -59.87 -12.11 51.58
CA VAL A 438 -59.79 -13.39 50.87
C VAL A 438 -59.76 -14.57 51.86
N ALA A 439 -59.00 -14.46 52.96
CA ALA A 439 -59.01 -15.46 54.04
C ALA A 439 -60.42 -15.71 54.59
N GLY A 440 -61.13 -14.65 54.98
CA GLY A 440 -62.48 -14.77 55.54
C GLY A 440 -63.54 -15.26 54.55
N LEU A 441 -63.29 -15.20 53.24
CA LEU A 441 -64.20 -15.72 52.21
C LEU A 441 -63.93 -17.20 51.91
N VAL A 442 -62.66 -17.59 51.82
CA VAL A 442 -62.26 -18.99 51.64
C VAL A 442 -62.60 -19.85 52.87
N GLU A 443 -62.56 -19.26 54.07
CA GLU A 443 -62.97 -19.94 55.31
C GLU A 443 -64.50 -20.10 55.45
N ARG A 444 -65.30 -19.25 54.81
CA ARG A 444 -66.78 -19.31 54.88
C ARG A 444 -67.43 -20.23 53.87
N ASP A 445 -66.72 -20.59 52.80
CA ASP A 445 -67.28 -21.36 51.70
C ASP A 445 -66.33 -22.50 51.30
N THR A 446 -66.48 -23.66 51.97
CA THR A 446 -65.59 -24.82 51.85
C THR A 446 -65.66 -25.54 50.50
N HIS A 447 -66.50 -25.07 49.57
CA HIS A 447 -66.70 -25.65 48.24
C HIS A 447 -66.23 -24.74 47.09
N ALA A 448 -65.64 -23.58 47.38
CA ALA A 448 -65.13 -22.68 46.35
C ALA A 448 -63.93 -23.28 45.59
N THR A 449 -64.03 -23.33 44.26
CA THR A 449 -62.97 -23.85 43.38
C THR A 449 -61.93 -22.76 43.06
N LEU A 450 -60.69 -23.17 42.72
CA LEU A 450 -59.60 -22.26 42.36
C LEU A 450 -60.00 -21.21 41.30
N PRO A 451 -60.72 -21.56 40.21
CA PRO A 451 -61.17 -20.56 39.23
C PRO A 451 -62.14 -19.53 39.79
N GLN A 452 -63.00 -19.92 40.74
CA GLN A 452 -63.94 -19.01 41.40
C GLN A 452 -63.21 -18.02 42.31
N ILE A 453 -62.19 -18.50 43.04
CA ILE A 453 -61.35 -17.65 43.91
C ILE A 453 -60.51 -16.68 43.06
N THR A 454 -59.92 -17.15 41.96
CA THR A 454 -59.16 -16.30 41.03
C THR A 454 -60.06 -15.24 40.38
N ALA A 455 -61.29 -15.60 39.96
CA ALA A 455 -62.26 -14.66 39.43
C ALA A 455 -62.71 -13.61 40.47
N LEU A 456 -62.81 -14.03 41.74
CA LEU A 456 -63.20 -13.16 42.85
C LEU A 456 -62.09 -12.18 43.26
N VAL A 457 -60.82 -12.64 43.28
CA VAL A 457 -59.65 -11.77 43.45
C VAL A 457 -59.57 -10.76 42.31
N LYS A 458 -59.82 -11.19 41.06
CA LYS A 458 -59.84 -10.29 39.90
C LYS A 458 -60.97 -9.24 39.98
N THR A 459 -62.18 -9.63 40.38
CA THR A 459 -63.29 -8.67 40.56
C THR A 459 -63.08 -7.70 41.72
N LEU A 460 -62.39 -8.12 42.79
CA LEU A 460 -62.00 -7.22 43.90
C LEU A 460 -60.89 -6.25 43.50
N LEU A 461 -60.05 -6.60 42.51
CA LEU A 461 -59.00 -5.75 41.97
C LEU A 461 -59.53 -4.79 40.89
N ASP A 462 -60.55 -5.18 40.12
CA ASP A 462 -61.08 -4.42 38.97
C ASP A 462 -62.20 -3.40 39.33
N ALA A 463 -62.66 -3.30 40.59
CA ALA A 463 -63.77 -2.41 40.98
C ALA A 463 -63.30 -1.14 41.72
N PRO A 464 -63.34 0.06 41.10
CA PRO A 464 -62.85 1.29 41.75
C PRO A 464 -63.74 1.83 42.88
N ASP A 465 -65.01 1.42 42.98
CA ASP A 465 -66.01 2.07 43.86
C ASP A 465 -66.98 1.08 44.56
N ALA A 466 -66.45 0.10 45.27
CA ALA A 466 -67.27 -0.80 46.11
C ALA A 466 -67.29 -0.40 47.59
N ARG A 467 -67.54 0.88 47.89
CA ARG A 467 -67.86 1.31 49.28
C ARG A 467 -69.33 1.16 49.68
N GLN A 468 -70.28 0.82 48.81
CA GLN A 468 -71.70 0.69 49.23
C GLN A 468 -72.57 -0.42 48.61
N ARG A 469 -72.10 -1.31 47.73
CA ARG A 469 -73.00 -2.31 47.07
C ARG A 469 -72.58 -3.78 47.12
N GLY A 470 -71.53 -4.13 47.85
CA GLY A 470 -70.97 -5.51 47.85
C GLY A 470 -71.72 -6.54 48.70
N ALA A 471 -72.55 -6.14 49.67
CA ALA A 471 -73.28 -7.08 50.52
C ALA A 471 -74.64 -7.53 49.93
N GLY A 472 -75.24 -6.73 49.03
CA GLY A 472 -76.58 -7.00 48.51
C GLY A 472 -76.64 -7.88 47.26
N MET A 473 -75.70 -7.72 46.32
CA MET A 473 -75.77 -8.44 45.02
C MET A 473 -75.30 -9.89 45.08
N PHE A 474 -74.53 -10.29 46.09
CA PHE A 474 -74.11 -11.68 46.25
C PHE A 474 -75.22 -12.56 46.84
N GLN A 475 -76.15 -11.99 47.62
CA GLN A 475 -77.33 -12.71 48.11
C GLN A 475 -78.38 -12.98 47.02
N GLN A 476 -78.46 -12.17 45.96
CA GLN A 476 -79.41 -12.38 44.87
C GLN A 476 -78.96 -13.42 43.83
N ARG A 477 -77.65 -13.61 43.63
CA ARG A 477 -77.14 -14.67 42.74
C ARG A 477 -77.06 -16.06 43.38
N LEU A 478 -77.03 -16.15 44.71
CA LEU A 478 -77.07 -17.43 45.43
C LEU A 478 -78.49 -17.94 45.74
N LYS A 479 -79.54 -17.13 45.52
CA LYS A 479 -80.95 -17.58 45.63
C LYS A 479 -81.56 -17.98 44.28
N GLY A 480 -80.78 -18.01 43.21
CA GLY A 480 -81.23 -18.32 41.85
C GLY A 480 -80.49 -19.46 41.17
N ALA A 481 -79.81 -20.32 41.93
CA ALA A 481 -79.20 -21.57 41.48
C ALA A 481 -79.56 -22.70 42.44
#